data_AF-A0A892ZPV4-F1
#
_entry.id   AF-A0A892ZPV4-F1
#
_cell.length_a   1.000
_cell.length_b   1.000
_cell.length_c   1.000
_cell.angle_alpha   90.00
_cell.angle_beta   90.00
_cell.angle_gamma   90.00
#
_symmetry.space_group_name_H-M   'P 1'
#
loop_
_entity.id
_entity.type
_entity.pdbx_description
1 polymer ?
#
loop_
_entity_poly.entity_id
_entity_poly.type
_entity_poly.pdbx_seq_one_letter_code
_entity_poly.pdbx_strand_id
1 'polypeptide(L)' 'MERLLFESAERLSENPYSNRVGKVPGTREKIPHPNYIIVYRITPGKVEILNVVHSRKNYPN' A
#
# COMPACT_ATOMS: atom_id res chain seq x y z
N MET A 1 -7.58 8.45 -11.37
CA MET A 1 -6.39 8.16 -10.53
C MET A 1 -6.81 7.58 -9.19
N GLU A 2 -7.68 8.27 -8.47
CA GLU A 2 -8.30 7.81 -7.21
C GLU A 2 -8.90 6.39 -7.32
N ARG A 3 -9.63 6.10 -8.40
CA ARG A 3 -10.25 4.77 -8.62
C ARG A 3 -9.27 3.59 -8.52
N LEU A 4 -8.08 3.68 -9.13
CA LEU A 4 -7.09 2.60 -9.13
C LEU A 4 -6.52 2.35 -7.73
N LEU A 5 -6.42 3.39 -6.91
CA LEU A 5 -6.01 3.29 -5.51
C LEU A 5 -7.08 2.57 -4.69
N PHE A 6 -8.34 2.97 -4.84
CA PHE A 6 -9.47 2.36 -4.13
C PHE A 6 -9.66 0.88 -4.50
N GLU A 7 -9.74 0.55 -5.78
CA GLU A 7 -9.88 -0.84 -6.23
C GLU A 7 -8.70 -1.71 -5.76
N SER A 8 -7.48 -1.17 -5.76
CA SER A 8 -6.32 -1.91 -5.26
C SER A 8 -6.35 -2.08 -3.75
N ALA A 9 -6.86 -1.08 -3.00
CA ALA A 9 -7.00 -1.12 -1.55
C ALA A 9 -8.03 -2.17 -1.12
N GLU A 10 -9.18 -2.24 -1.79
CA GLU A 10 -10.23 -3.24 -1.52
C GLU A 10 -9.70 -4.67 -1.68
N ARG A 11 -8.83 -4.88 -2.67
CA ARG A 11 -8.28 -6.19 -3.01
C ARG A 11 -7.05 -6.58 -2.19
N LEU A 12 -6.57 -5.73 -1.28
CA LEU A 12 -5.40 -6.05 -0.44
C LEU A 12 -5.65 -7.28 0.44
N SER A 13 -6.89 -7.52 0.83
CA SER A 13 -7.30 -8.66 1.66
C SER A 13 -7.27 -10.00 0.92
N GLU A 14 -7.37 -10.01 -0.41
CA GLU A 14 -7.40 -11.23 -1.24
C GLU A 14 -6.08 -12.01 -1.14
N ASN A 15 -4.94 -11.29 -1.18
CA ASN A 15 -3.62 -11.90 -1.07
C ASN A 15 -2.60 -10.93 -0.45
N PRO A 16 -2.71 -10.64 0.85
CA PRO A 16 -1.94 -9.58 1.49
C PRO A 16 -0.44 -9.89 1.58
N TYR A 17 -0.03 -11.16 1.50
CA TYR A 17 1.37 -11.56 1.62
C TYR A 17 2.15 -11.51 0.30
N SER A 18 1.46 -11.42 -0.84
CA SER A 18 2.07 -11.42 -2.19
C SER A 18 2.76 -10.12 -2.58
N ASN A 19 2.47 -9.01 -1.92
CA ASN A 19 3.07 -7.73 -2.24
C ASN A 19 4.45 -7.58 -1.57
N ARG A 20 5.23 -6.62 -2.08
CA ARG A 20 6.60 -6.35 -1.62
C ARG A 20 6.64 -6.08 -0.12
N VAL A 21 7.71 -6.57 0.52
CA VAL A 21 8.07 -6.14 1.87
C VAL A 21 8.44 -4.66 1.80
N GLY A 22 7.87 -3.87 2.72
CA GLY A 22 8.10 -2.43 2.77
C GLY A 22 9.45 -2.09 3.37
N LYS A 23 9.88 -0.84 3.19
CA LYS A 23 11.16 -0.34 3.75
C LYS A 23 11.22 -0.39 5.28
N VAL A 24 10.06 -0.28 5.94
CA VAL A 24 9.95 -0.37 7.40
C VAL A 24 9.58 -1.82 7.77
N PRO A 25 10.28 -2.46 8.72
CA PRO A 25 9.93 -3.81 9.18
C PRO A 25 8.46 -3.93 9.57
N GLY A 26 7.81 -5.02 9.14
CA GLY A 26 6.38 -5.27 9.41
C GLY A 26 5.42 -4.54 8.46
N THR A 27 5.92 -3.72 7.53
CA THR A 27 5.11 -3.10 6.48
C THR A 27 5.25 -3.82 5.14
N ARG A 28 4.30 -3.57 4.25
CA ARG A 28 4.24 -4.02 2.88
C ARG A 28 3.83 -2.89 1.94
N GLU A 29 4.24 -3.02 0.69
CA GLU A 29 4.05 -2.00 -0.33
C GLU A 29 3.29 -2.57 -1.54
N LYS A 30 2.14 -1.97 -1.85
CA LYS A 30 1.39 -2.20 -3.09
C LYS A 30 1.63 -1.01 -4.02
N ILE A 31 1.97 -1.27 -5.27
CA ILE A 31 2.18 -0.24 -6.30
C ILE A 31 1.03 -0.32 -7.31
N PRO A 32 -0.12 0.31 -7.02
CA PRO A 32 -1.27 0.30 -7.93
C PRO A 32 -1.09 1.20 -9.15
N HIS A 33 -0.16 2.15 -9.07
CA HIS A 33 0.12 3.12 -10.12
C HIS A 33 1.60 3.51 -10.06
N PRO A 34 2.28 3.82 -11.19
CA PRO A 34 3.70 4.19 -11.20
C PRO A 34 4.07 5.34 -10.25
N ASN A 35 3.11 6.22 -9.96
CA ASN A 35 3.29 7.40 -9.10
C ASN A 35 2.85 7.21 -7.65
N TYR A 36 2.21 6.10 -7.26
CA TYR A 36 1.70 5.92 -5.90
C TYR A 36 2.02 4.55 -5.34
N ILE A 37 2.32 4.53 -4.04
CA ILE A 37 2.59 3.33 -3.26
C ILE A 37 1.66 3.35 -2.05
N ILE A 38 0.88 2.30 -1.89
CA ILE A 38 0.10 2.05 -0.68
C ILE A 38 0.99 1.28 0.27
N VAL A 39 1.29 1.88 1.43
CA VAL A 39 2.01 1.25 2.52
C VAL A 39 0.98 0.71 3.50
N TYR A 40 1.04 -0.59 3.79
CA TYR A 40 0.11 -1.25 4.68
C TYR A 40 0.82 -2.25 5.58
N ARG A 41 0.13 -2.76 6.61
CA ARG A 41 0.58 -3.91 7.40
C ARG A 41 -0.53 -4.93 7.54
N ILE A 42 -0.13 -6.15 7.85
CA ILE A 42 -1.06 -7.26 8.08
C ILE A 42 -1.14 -7.45 9.59
N THR A 43 -2.36 -7.47 10.10
CA THR A 43 -2.66 -7.75 11.51
C THR A 43 -3.65 -8.92 11.58
N PRO A 44 -3.85 -9.55 12.75
CA PRO A 44 -4.86 -10.60 12.89
C PRO A 44 -6.24 -10.10 12.45
N GLY A 45 -6.78 -10.72 11.39
CA GLY A 45 -8.12 -10.46 10.88
C GLY A 45 -8.28 -9.22 9.99
N LYS A 46 -7.24 -8.42 9.75
CA LYS A 46 -7.35 -7.23 8.86
C LYS A 46 -6.03 -6.77 8.25
N VAL A 47 -6.17 -6.05 7.14
CA VAL A 47 -5.10 -5.25 6.54
C VAL A 47 -5.29 -3.79 6.95
N GLU A 48 -4.24 -3.16 7.44
CA GLU A 48 -4.27 -1.74 7.83
C GLU A 48 -3.42 -0.93 6.85
N ILE A 49 -4.07 0.01 6.15
CA ILE A 49 -3.37 0.97 5.30
C ILE A 49 -2.80 2.07 6.20
N LEU A 50 -1.48 2.21 6.18
CA LEU A 50 -0.75 3.15 7.02
C LEU A 50 -0.54 4.49 6.32
N ASN A 51 -0.23 4.44 5.02
CA ASN A 51 0.01 5.65 4.22
C ASN A 51 -0.16 5.39 2.72
N VAL A 52 -0.38 6.46 1.96
CA VAL A 52 -0.32 6.46 0.50
C VAL A 52 0.68 7.51 0.07
N VAL A 53 1.82 7.07 -0.47
CA VAL A 53 2.95 7.96 -0.79
C VAL A 53 3.14 8.10 -2.29
N HIS A 54 3.53 9.29 -2.73
CA HIS A 54 3.87 9.53 -4.12
C HIS A 54 5.29 9.02 -4.40
N SER A 55 5.48 8.08 -5.33
CA SER A 55 6.77 7.42 -5.57
C SER A 55 7.86 8.35 -6.12
N ARG A 56 7.46 9.45 -6.78
CA ARG A 56 8.37 10.42 -7.42
C ARG A 56 8.49 11.77 -6.70
N LYS A 57 7.83 11.93 -5.54
CA LYS A 57 7.88 13.18 -4.77
C LYS A 57 8.15 12.81 -3.31
N ASN A 58 9.03 13.55 -2.65
CA ASN A 58 9.11 13.46 -1.19
C ASN A 58 7.82 14.05 -0.61
N TYR A 59 7.15 13.28 0.25
CA TYR A 59 5.95 13.67 0.99
C TYR A 59 6.22 13.49 2.49
N PRO A 60 5.69 14.35 3.38
CA PRO A 60 4.99 15.61 3.12
C PRO A 60 5.97 16.79 3.15
N ASN A 61 5.85 17.71 2.18
CA ASN A 61 6.22 19.11 2.41
C ASN A 61 4.95 19.85 2.83
#